data_AF-A0A9D4IFA3-F1
#
_entry.id   AF-A0A9D4IFA3-F1
#
_cell.length_a   1.000
_cell.length_b   1.000
_cell.length_c   1.000
_cell.angle_alpha   90.00
_cell.angle_beta   90.00
_cell.angle_gamma   90.00
#
_symmetry.space_group_name_H-M   'P 1'
#
loop_
_entity.id
_entity.type
_entity.pdbx_description
1 polymer ?
#
loop_
_entity_poly.entity_id
_entity_poly.type
_entity_poly.pdbx_seq_one_letter_code
_entity_poly.pdbx_strand_id
1 'polypeptide(L)' 'MFRWHPRLPIDAYLGTTPGNAGEACHSAYISKLQERLKFAYRVNGECAKKRATQNKALYDSEVKEN' A
#
# COMPACT_ATOMS: atom_id res chain seq x y z
N MET A 1 -1.88 5.34 28.01
CA MET A 1 -1.97 3.89 27.71
C MET A 1 -2.60 3.73 26.34
N PHE A 2 -1.80 3.52 25.29
CA PHE A 2 -2.29 3.41 23.91
C PHE A 2 -3.02 2.08 23.76
N ARG A 3 -4.35 2.11 23.87
CA ARG A 3 -5.23 0.94 23.73
C ARG A 3 -5.16 0.39 22.31
N TRP A 4 -5.27 -0.93 22.19
CA TRP A 4 -5.24 -1.70 20.95
C TRP A 4 -6.03 -1.02 19.83
N HIS A 5 -5.34 -0.49 18.83
CA HIS A 5 -5.97 -0.05 17.60
C HIS A 5 -6.46 -1.28 16.84
N PRO A 6 -7.72 -1.30 16.34
CA PRO A 6 -8.19 -2.39 15.49
C PRO A 6 -7.25 -2.49 14.27
N ARG A 7 -6.78 -3.71 14.00
CA ARG A 7 -5.85 -3.98 12.90
C ARG A 7 -6.52 -3.56 11.59
N LEU A 8 -5.97 -2.56 10.91
CA LEU A 8 -6.43 -2.22 9.57
C LEU A 8 -6.03 -3.37 8.62
N PRO A 9 -6.89 -3.79 7.69
CA PRO A 9 -6.54 -4.83 6.70
C PRO A 9 -5.27 -4.48 5.90
N ILE A 10 -5.05 -3.19 5.69
CA ILE A 10 -3.85 -2.63 5.06
C ILE A 10 -2.59 -2.95 5.88
N ASP A 11 -2.67 -2.93 7.21
CA ASP A 11 -1.53 -3.23 8.08
C ASP A 11 -1.16 -4.72 8.06
N ALA A 12 -2.17 -5.59 7.95
CA ALA A 12 -1.96 -7.03 7.81
C ALA A 12 -1.33 -7.36 6.44
N TYR A 13 -1.82 -6.73 5.37
CA TYR A 13 -1.29 -6.92 4.02
C TYR A 13 0.13 -6.36 3.85
N LEU A 14 0.41 -5.19 4.40
CA LEU A 14 1.72 -4.54 4.28
C LEU A 14 2.73 -5.02 5.30
N GLY A 15 2.33 -5.81 6.31
CA GLY A 15 3.18 -6.27 7.40
C GLY A 15 3.71 -5.12 8.27
N THR A 16 2.98 -4.00 8.34
CA THR A 16 3.34 -2.79 9.11
C THR A 16 3.04 -2.92 10.60
N THR A 17 2.58 -4.10 11.03
CA THR A 17 2.34 -4.40 12.44
C THR A 17 3.59 -4.12 13.29
N PRO A 18 3.48 -3.32 14.36
CA PRO A 18 4.50 -3.24 15.39
C PRO A 18 4.43 -4.54 16.21
N GLY A 19 5.01 -5.62 15.68
CA GLY A 19 5.12 -6.87 16.43
C GLY A 19 6.12 -6.66 17.58
N ASN A 20 5.66 -6.82 18.82
CA ASN A 20 6.43 -6.86 20.09
C ASN A 20 7.84 -6.25 20.03
N ALA A 21 7.96 -5.03 19.49
CA ALA A 21 9.21 -4.33 19.42
C ALA A 21 9.40 -3.71 20.79
N GLY A 22 9.84 -4.54 21.73
CA GLY A 22 10.38 -4.08 23.00
C GLY A 22 11.41 -3.00 22.73
N GLU A 23 11.20 -1.84 23.35
CA GLU A 23 12.22 -0.79 23.55
C GLU A 23 12.98 -0.28 22.32
N ALA A 24 12.47 -0.45 21.10
CA ALA A 24 12.99 0.25 19.94
C ALA A 24 12.30 1.63 19.85
N CYS A 25 13.09 2.69 20.00
CA CYS A 25 12.68 4.09 19.97
C CYS A 25 11.53 4.36 18.98
N HIS A 26 10.40 4.91 19.47
CA HIS A 26 9.17 5.18 18.71
C HIS A 26 9.42 5.94 17.40
N SER A 27 10.42 6.83 17.37
CA SER A 27 10.83 7.57 16.18
C SER A 27 11.39 6.66 15.08
N ALA A 28 12.16 5.62 15.42
CA ALA A 28 12.68 4.66 14.46
C ALA A 28 11.55 3.84 13.81
N TYR A 29 10.52 3.49 14.59
CA TYR A 29 9.32 2.83 14.06
C TYR A 29 8.57 3.72 13.08
N ILE A 30 8.32 4.99 13.43
CA ILE A 30 7.62 5.94 12.55
C ILE A 30 8.41 6.16 11.25
N SER A 31 9.72 6.35 11.32
CA SER A 31 10.57 6.53 10.13
C SER A 31 10.48 5.32 9.19
N LYS A 32 10.59 4.11 9.74
CA LYS A 32 10.46 2.87 8.95
C LYS A 32 9.06 2.70 8.35
N LEU A 33 8.02 3.07 9.09
CA LEU A 33 6.64 3.06 8.58
C LEU A 33 6.47 4.04 7.42
N GLN A 34 7.01 5.24 7.55
CA GLN A 34 6.92 6.27 6.51
C GLN A 34 7.63 5.82 5.22
N GLU A 35 8.81 5.19 5.33
CA GLU A 35 9.51 4.62 4.18
C GLU A 35 8.70 3.53 3.48
N ARG A 36 8.09 2.62 4.27
CA ARG A 36 7.24 1.55 3.73
C ARG A 36 6.00 2.09 3.02
N LEU A 37 5.34 3.09 3.60
CA LEU A 37 4.18 3.73 2.98
C LEU A 37 4.54 4.46 1.69
N LYS A 38 5.67 5.18 1.65
CA LYS A 38 6.18 5.82 0.42
C LYS A 38 6.47 4.78 -0.67
N PHE A 39 7.09 3.67 -0.31
CA PHE A 39 7.35 2.57 -1.24
C PHE A 39 6.04 1.96 -1.78
N ALA A 40 5.10 1.61 -0.90
CA ALA A 40 3.81 1.05 -1.27
C ALA A 40 3.01 1.99 -2.18
N TYR A 41 2.98 3.29 -1.87
CA TYR A 41 2.33 4.29 -2.70
C TYR A 41 2.91 4.35 -4.11
N ARG A 42 4.25 4.35 -4.24
CA ARG A 42 4.94 4.34 -5.53
C ARG A 42 4.57 3.11 -6.36
N VAL A 43 4.69 1.92 -5.77
CA VAL A 43 4.40 0.65 -6.46
C VAL A 43 2.94 0.58 -6.89
N ASN A 44 2.01 0.94 -6.00
CA ASN A 44 0.59 0.96 -6.34
C ASN A 44 0.27 1.97 -7.44
N GLY A 45 0.92 3.14 -7.44
CA GLY A 45 0.78 4.12 -8.51
C GLY A 45 1.25 3.59 -9.87
N GLU A 46 2.36 2.86 -9.93
CA GLU A 46 2.84 2.22 -11.15
C GLU A 46 1.90 1.10 -11.63
N CYS A 47 1.43 0.25 -10.71
CA CYS A 47 0.45 -0.80 -11.02
C CYS A 47 -0.87 -0.22 -11.53
N ALA A 48 -1.36 0.86 -10.92
CA ALA A 48 -2.58 1.54 -11.35
C ALA A 48 -2.43 2.12 -12.76
N LYS A 49 -1.29 2.73 -13.09
CA LYS A 49 -1.00 3.21 -14.45
C LYS A 49 -1.01 2.07 -15.48
N LYS A 50 -0.34 0.95 -15.18
CA LYS A 50 -0.33 -0.23 -16.06
C LYS A 50 -1.74 -0.79 -16.29
N ARG A 51 -2.56 -0.87 -15.23
CA ARG A 51 -3.95 -1.30 -15.34
C ARG A 51 -4.80 -0.31 -16.16
N ALA A 52 -4.60 0.99 -15.97
CA ALA A 52 -5.30 2.01 -16.74
C ALA A 52 -4.99 1.89 -18.24
N THR A 53 -3.73 1.67 -18.63
CA THR A 53 -3.36 1.47 -20.04
C THR A 53 -3.95 0.19 -20.63
N GLN A 54 -3.97 -0.89 -19.85
CA GLN A 54 -4.58 -2.16 -20.27
C GLN A 54 -6.10 -2.00 -20.48
N ASN A 55 -6.79 -1.39 -19.52
CA ASN A 55 -8.22 -1.16 -19.61
C ASN A 55 -8.59 -0.25 -20.78
N LYS A 56 -7.79 0.78 -21.06
CA LYS A 56 -7.99 1.61 -22.26
C LYS A 56 -7.86 0.79 -23.54
N ALA A 57 -6.83 -0.05 -23.65
CA ALA A 57 -6.63 -0.88 -24.83
C ALA A 57 -7.79 -1.87 -25.06
N LEU A 58 -8.32 -2.46 -23.97
CA LEU A 58 -9.50 -3.33 -24.03
C LEU A 58 -10.73 -2.55 -24.49
N TYR A 59 -10.99 -1.38 -23.90
CA TYR A 59 -12.11 -0.52 -24.30
C TYR A 59 -12.02 -0.12 -25.78
N ASP A 60 -10.84 0.34 -26.23
CA ASP A 60 -10.63 0.73 -27.63
C ASP A 60 -10.79 -0.46 -28.60
N SER A 61 -10.56 -1.70 -28.14
CA SER A 61 -10.82 -2.91 -28.92
C SER A 61 -12.30 -3.27 -29.00
N GLU A 62 -13.05 -3.18 -27.90
CA GLU A 62 -14.50 -3.43 -27.87
C GLU A 62 -15.27 -2.38 -28.68
N VAL A 63 -14.80 -1.13 -28.71
CA VAL A 63 -15.42 -0.06 -29.51
C VAL A 63 -15.24 -0.29 -31.02
N LYS A 64 -14.21 -1.02 -31.46
CA LYS A 64 -14.00 -1.34 -32.89
C LYS A 64 -14.86 -2.49 -33.41
N GLU A 65 -15.36 -3.35 -32.53
CA GLU A 65 -16.24 -4.47 -32.92
C GLU A 65 -17.73 -4.08 -32.99
N ASN A 66 -18.09 -2.86 -32.57
CA ASN A 66 -19.42 -2.25 -32.74
C ASN A 66 -19.43 -1.24 -33.89
#